data_AF-N9RLF7-F1
#
_entry.id   AF-N9RLF7-F1
#
_cell.length_a   1.000
_cell.length_b   1.000
_cell.length_c   1.000
_cell.angle_alpha   90.00
_cell.angle_beta   90.00
_cell.angle_gamma   90.00
#
_symmetry.space_group_name_H-M   'P 1'
#
loop_
_entity.id
_entity.type
_entity.pdbx_description
1 polymer ?
#
loop_
_entity_poly.entity_id
_entity_poly.type
_entity_poly.pdbx_seq_one_letter_code
_entity_poly.pdbx_strand_id
1 'polypeptide(L)' 'MARTDTQVAIRIPPELHKQLKENAAREERSMNYLINKAVEQFLNQKSVKA' A
#
# COMPACT_ATOMS: atom_id res chain seq x y z
N MET A 1 3.01 -14.80 -18.52
CA MET A 1 3.46 -13.40 -18.67
C MET A 1 4.34 -13.06 -17.48
N ALA A 2 5.52 -12.49 -17.72
CA ALA A 2 6.33 -11.94 -16.64
C ALA A 2 5.58 -10.75 -16.03
N ARG A 3 5.65 -10.62 -14.70
CA ARG A 3 5.14 -9.45 -14.00
C ARG A 3 5.94 -8.21 -14.43
N THR A 4 5.25 -7.10 -14.68
CA THR A 4 5.86 -5.81 -15.04
C THR A 4 6.04 -4.90 -13.81
N ASP A 5 5.46 -5.27 -12.68
CA ASP A 5 5.59 -4.57 -11.42
C ASP A 5 6.97 -4.75 -10.77
N THR A 6 7.44 -3.69 -10.10
CA THR A 6 8.69 -3.71 -9.33
C THR A 6 8.42 -4.21 -7.92
N GLN A 7 9.15 -5.24 -7.50
CA GLN A 7 9.08 -5.75 -6.12
C GLN A 7 9.83 -4.82 -5.17
N VAL A 8 9.17 -4.42 -4.08
CA VAL A 8 9.75 -3.54 -3.06
C VAL A 8 9.73 -4.24 -1.71
N ALA A 9 10.87 -4.18 -1.01
CA ALA A 9 10.97 -4.59 0.39
C ALA A 9 10.96 -3.36 1.29
N ILE A 10 9.94 -3.23 2.14
CA ILE A 10 9.80 -2.09 3.05
C ILE A 10 9.88 -2.56 4.51
N ARG A 11 10.50 -1.74 5.35
CA ARG A 11 10.45 -1.92 6.81
C ARG A 11 9.30 -1.09 7.35
N ILE A 12 8.29 -1.76 7.89
CA ILE A 12 7.17 -1.11 8.58
C ILE A 12 7.13 -1.57 10.04
N PRO A 13 6.73 -0.70 10.98
CA PRO A 13 6.55 -1.09 12.38
C PRO A 13 5.59 -2.29 12.50
N PRO A 14 5.82 -3.20 13.46
CA PRO A 14 5.01 -4.43 13.60
C PRO A 14 3.53 -4.14 13.82
N GLU A 15 3.21 -3.13 14.63
CA GLU A 15 1.82 -2.72 14.85
C GLU A 15 1.14 -2.19 13.59
N LEU A 16 1.90 -1.48 12.75
CA LEU A 16 1.37 -0.98 11.48
C LEU A 16 1.12 -2.11 10.49
N HIS A 17 2.03 -3.10 10.44
CA HIS A 17 1.83 -4.31 9.64
C HIS A 17 0.58 -5.08 10.08
N LYS A 18 0.36 -5.20 11.39
CA LYS A 18 -0.83 -5.87 11.95
C LYS A 18 -2.12 -5.19 11.51
N GLN A 19 -2.20 -3.87 11.69
CA GLN A 19 -3.36 -3.08 11.27
C GLN A 19 -3.61 -3.17 9.76
N LEU A 20 -2.55 -3.11 8.95
CA LEU A 20 -2.64 -3.25 7.50
C LEU A 20 -3.22 -4.62 7.10
N LYS A 21 -2.77 -5.70 7.76
CA LYS A 21 -3.26 -7.06 7.51
C LYS A 21 -4.73 -7.22 7.90
N GLU A 22 -5.14 -6.66 9.04
CA GLU A 22 -6.53 -6.69 9.50
C GLU A 22 -7.46 -5.91 8.55
N ASN A 23 -7.03 -4.73 8.08
CA ASN A 23 -7.78 -3.95 7.10
C ASN A 23 -7.89 -4.67 5.75
N ALA A 24 -6.79 -5.28 5.27
CA ALA A 24 -6.78 -6.07 4.05
C ALA A 24 -7.79 -7.22 4.11
N ALA A 25 -7.84 -7.93 5.23
CA ALA A 25 -8.81 -9.00 5.45
C ALA A 25 -10.26 -8.49 5.47
N ARG A 26 -10.53 -7.37 6.16
CA ARG A 26 -11.87 -6.78 6.25
C ARG A 26 -12.39 -6.29 4.91
N GLU A 27 -11.52 -5.78 4.04
CA GLU A 27 -11.88 -5.22 2.74
C GLU A 27 -11.83 -6.24 1.60
N GLU A 28 -11.51 -7.50 1.88
CA GLU A 28 -11.28 -8.55 0.89
C GLU A 28 -10.24 -8.15 -0.17
N ARG A 29 -9.18 -7.45 0.27
CA ARG A 29 -8.07 -6.97 -0.57
C ARG A 29 -6.74 -7.54 -0.13
N SER A 30 -5.76 -7.48 -1.03
CA SER A 30 -4.37 -7.78 -0.66
C SER A 30 -3.73 -6.58 0.02
N MET A 31 -2.75 -6.82 0.89
CA MET A 31 -1.95 -5.74 1.48
C MET A 31 -1.23 -4.92 0.40
N ASN A 32 -0.77 -5.55 -0.69
CA ASN A 32 -0.18 -4.85 -1.83
C ASN A 32 -1.15 -3.85 -2.46
N TYR A 33 -2.43 -4.21 -2.60
CA TYR A 33 -3.44 -3.30 -3.11
C TYR A 33 -3.57 -2.05 -2.22
N LEU A 34 -3.65 -2.24 -0.90
CA LEU A 34 -3.76 -1.13 0.04
C LEU A 34 -2.51 -0.25 0.05
N ILE A 35 -1.31 -0.84 -0.03
CA ILE A 35 -0.05 -0.09 -0.12
C ILE A 35 -0.02 0.75 -1.40
N ASN A 36 -0.37 0.17 -2.54
CA ASN A 36 -0.41 0.91 -3.80
C ASN A 36 -1.42 2.07 -3.74
N LYS A 37 -2.60 1.86 -3.14
CA LYS A 37 -3.59 2.92 -2.96
C LYS A 37 -3.11 4.03 -2.03
N ALA A 38 -2.42 3.70 -0.95
CA ALA A 38 -1.82 4.70 -0.07
C ALA A 38 -0.75 5.53 -0.81
N VAL A 39 0.08 4.89 -1.63
CA VAL A 39 1.09 5.58 -2.46
C VAL A 39 0.43 6.50 -3.48
N GLU A 40 -0.58 6.02 -4.22
CA GLU A 40 -1.35 6.84 -5.17
C GLU A 40 -1.95 8.08 -4.48
N GLN A 41 -2.62 7.90 -3.34
CA GLN A 41 -3.22 9.00 -2.58
C GLN A 41 -2.19 10.02 -2.11
N PHE A 42 -1.05 9.56 -1.58
CA PHE A 42 0.02 10.43 -1.12
C PHE A 42 0.61 11.29 -2.24
N LEU A 43 0.85 10.69 -3.41
CA LEU A 43 1.38 11.40 -4.58
C LEU A 43 0.36 12.41 -5.13
N ASN A 44 -0.92 12.02 -5.21
CA ASN A 44 -1.99 12.91 -5.66
C ASN A 44 -2.22 14.10 -4.71
N GLN A 45 -2.10 13.91 -3.40
CA GLN A 45 -2.19 15.02 -2.44
C GLN A 45 -1.05 16.02 -2.58
N LYS A 46 0.15 15.58 -2.99
CA LYS A 46 1.29 16.47 -3.24
C LYS A 46 1.12 17.26 -4.53
N SER A 47 0.57 16.68 -5.58
CA SER A 47 0.35 17.40 -6.84
C SER A 47 -0.72 18.48 -6.74
N VAL A 48 -1.76 18.29 -5.92
CA VAL A 48 -2.82 19.29 -5.70
C VAL A 48 -2.35 20.50 -4.87
N LYS A 49 -1.24 20.37 -4.14
CA LYS A 49 -0.66 21.44 -3.31
C LYS A 49 0.49 22.19 -3.98
N ALA A 50 0.81 21.86 -5.24
CA ALA A 50 1.90 22.46 -6.02
C ALA A 50 1.38 23.41 -7.08
#